data_AF-A0A1J4VRG3-F1
#
_entry.id   AF-A0A1J4VRG3-F1
#
_cell.length_a   1.000
_cell.length_b   1.000
_cell.length_c   1.000
_cell.angle_alpha   90.00
_cell.angle_beta   90.00
_cell.angle_gamma   90.00
#
_symmetry.space_group_name_H-M   'P 1'
#
loop_
_entity.id
_entity.type
_entity.pdbx_description
1 polymer ?
#
loop_
_entity_poly.entity_id
_entity_poly.type
_entity_poly.pdbx_seq_one_letter_code
_entity_poly.pdbx_strand_id
1 'polypeptide(L)'
;MSVEKVIKPSLAFYKLMQVVLFAFYRTFFDFKYYGANNVPEDSRGVIFTPNHASFLDPPIFGISLKMQIHYLAKEYLFKVFGLKHPLYWLGVLPIKSESDDIRSMRMVIRALKEGKRLVIFPEGTRSVDGQFRDVEAGAGFIAVKSGAYVMPAYI
;
A
#
# COMPACT_ATOMS: atom_id res chain seq x y z
N MET A 1 -14.75 23.43 5.65
CA MET A 1 -14.02 23.22 4.38
C MET A 1 -14.68 22.07 3.64
N SER A 2 -14.96 22.33 2.37
CA SER A 2 -15.84 21.62 1.44
C SER A 2 -15.60 20.11 1.39
N VAL A 3 -16.70 19.36 1.32
CA VAL A 3 -16.73 17.94 0.96
C VAL A 3 -16.17 17.82 -0.47
N GLU A 4 -14.85 17.68 -0.60
CA GLU A 4 -14.26 17.24 -1.86
C GLU A 4 -14.92 15.91 -2.23
N LYS A 5 -15.43 15.79 -3.47
CA LYS A 5 -15.86 14.51 -4.05
C LYS A 5 -14.78 13.49 -3.71
N VAL A 6 -15.11 12.52 -2.86
CA VAL A 6 -14.19 11.43 -2.50
C VAL A 6 -13.91 10.70 -3.81
N ILE A 7 -12.74 10.94 -4.41
CA ILE A 7 -12.31 10.25 -5.62
C ILE A 7 -12.16 8.79 -5.21
N LYS A 8 -13.06 7.95 -5.71
CA LYS A 8 -13.06 6.53 -5.39
C LYS A 8 -11.97 5.82 -6.19
N PRO A 9 -11.41 4.71 -5.66
CA PRO A 9 -10.57 3.83 -6.43
C PRO A 9 -11.28 3.39 -7.72
N SER A 10 -10.54 3.27 -8.81
CA SER A 10 -11.06 2.80 -10.09
C SER A 10 -10.45 1.44 -10.38
N LEU A 11 -11.25 0.38 -10.25
CA LEU A 11 -10.78 -0.98 -10.46
C LEU A 11 -10.32 -1.21 -11.91
N ALA A 12 -10.97 -0.55 -12.88
CA ALA A 12 -10.57 -0.60 -14.28
C ALA A 12 -9.19 0.04 -14.50
N PHE A 13 -8.95 1.23 -13.94
CA PHE A 13 -7.65 1.89 -14.01
C PHE A 13 -6.57 1.08 -13.28
N TYR A 14 -6.88 0.56 -12.09
CA TYR A 14 -5.97 -0.28 -11.33
C TYR A 14 -5.56 -1.53 -12.12
N LYS A 15 -6.51 -2.25 -12.72
CA LYS A 15 -6.24 -3.42 -13.55
C LYS A 15 -5.43 -3.08 -14.80
N LEU A 16 -5.73 -1.95 -15.46
CA LEU A 16 -4.94 -1.47 -16.59
C LEU A 16 -3.49 -1.22 -16.18
N MET A 17 -3.28 -0.52 -15.06
CA MET A 17 -1.94 -0.27 -14.53
C MET A 17 -1.24 -1.56 -14.12
N GLN A 18 -1.94 -2.53 -13.54
CA GLN A 18 -1.37 -3.85 -13.25
C GLN A 18 -0.86 -4.53 -14.52
N VAL A 19 -1.63 -4.54 -15.61
CA VAL A 19 -1.21 -5.16 -16.88
C VAL A 19 0.01 -4.44 -17.46
N VAL A 20 -0.02 -3.10 -17.50
CA VAL A 20 1.09 -2.27 -18.02
C VAL A 20 2.37 -2.51 -17.19
N LEU A 21 2.26 -2.46 -15.87
CA LEU A 21 3.40 -2.68 -14.97
C LEU A 21 3.90 -4.11 -15.04
N PHE A 22 3.01 -5.10 -15.11
CA PHE A 22 3.42 -6.50 -15.25
C PHE A 22 4.22 -6.72 -16.53
N ALA A 23 3.79 -6.16 -17.66
CA ALA A 23 4.54 -6.21 -18.91
C ALA A 23 5.91 -5.51 -18.79
N PHE A 24 5.95 -4.32 -18.18
CA PHE A 24 7.20 -3.60 -17.90
C PHE A 24 8.17 -4.44 -17.07
N TYR A 25 7.74 -4.95 -15.91
CA TYR A 25 8.60 -5.73 -15.02
C TYR A 25 9.08 -7.03 -15.66
N ARG A 26 8.23 -7.74 -16.41
CA ARG A 26 8.63 -8.97 -17.12
C ARG A 26 9.59 -8.72 -18.28
N THR A 27 9.61 -7.51 -18.83
CA THR A 27 10.50 -7.15 -19.96
C THR A 27 11.87 -6.70 -19.46
N PHE A 28 11.93 -5.91 -18.39
CA PHE A 28 13.16 -5.27 -17.92
C PHE A 28 13.81 -5.95 -16.72
N PHE A 29 13.11 -6.88 -16.05
CA PHE A 29 13.60 -7.56 -14.84
C PHE A 29 13.31 -9.08 -14.89
N ASP A 30 14.08 -9.88 -14.14
CA ASP A 30 13.77 -11.30 -13.88
C ASP A 30 12.66 -11.42 -12.82
N PHE A 31 11.47 -10.89 -13.15
CA PHE A 31 10.36 -10.80 -12.21
C PHE A 31 9.77 -12.18 -11.89
N LYS A 32 9.91 -12.59 -10.63
CA LYS A 32 9.37 -13.84 -10.05
C LYS A 32 8.67 -13.50 -8.74
N TYR A 33 7.55 -14.15 -8.47
CA TYR A 33 6.82 -14.00 -7.21
C TYR A 33 6.26 -15.35 -6.75
N TYR A 34 6.20 -15.56 -5.44
CA TYR A 34 5.77 -16.80 -4.81
C TYR A 34 4.82 -16.50 -3.65
N GLY A 35 3.99 -17.47 -3.27
CA GLY A 35 3.11 -17.33 -2.10
C GLY A 35 1.90 -16.40 -2.27
N ALA A 36 1.62 -15.90 -3.48
CA ALA A 36 0.43 -15.06 -3.74
C ALA A 36 -0.91 -15.75 -3.42
N ASN A 37 -0.96 -17.09 -3.44
CA ASN A 37 -2.14 -17.86 -3.07
C ASN A 37 -2.33 -18.00 -1.54
N ASN A 38 -1.37 -17.54 -0.73
CA ASN A 38 -1.48 -17.58 0.74
C ASN A 38 -2.32 -16.42 1.30
N VAL A 39 -2.73 -15.47 0.44
CA VAL A 39 -3.54 -14.33 0.87
C VAL A 39 -4.93 -14.83 1.29
N PRO A 40 -5.40 -14.52 2.51
CA PRO A 40 -6.74 -14.89 2.94
C PRO A 40 -7.82 -14.34 2.02
N GLU A 41 -8.76 -15.21 1.64
CA GLU A 41 -9.88 -14.88 0.76
C GLU A 41 -11.13 -14.39 1.51
N ASP A 42 -11.12 -14.41 2.84
CA ASP A 42 -12.21 -13.90 3.66
C ASP A 42 -12.31 -12.36 3.61
N SER A 43 -13.33 -11.80 4.27
CA SER A 43 -13.62 -10.37 4.28
C SER A 43 -12.76 -9.56 5.24
N ARG A 44 -11.86 -10.18 6.01
CA ARG A 44 -11.03 -9.52 7.00
C ARG A 44 -9.93 -8.72 6.30
N GLY A 45 -9.62 -7.54 6.85
CA GLY A 45 -8.51 -6.73 6.36
C GLY A 45 -7.17 -7.46 6.48
N VAL A 46 -6.24 -7.12 5.60
CA VAL A 46 -4.87 -7.69 5.58
C VAL A 46 -3.86 -6.55 5.58
N ILE A 47 -2.86 -6.64 6.45
CA ILE A 47 -1.67 -5.81 6.44
C ILE A 47 -0.54 -6.64 5.86
N PHE A 48 -0.02 -6.22 4.72
CA PHE A 48 1.22 -6.74 4.16
C PHE A 48 2.40 -5.92 4.69
N THR A 49 3.44 -6.62 5.17
CA THR A 49 4.64 -5.97 5.74
C THR A 49 5.91 -6.39 4.98
N PRO A 50 6.09 -5.93 3.72
CA PRO A 50 7.35 -6.10 3.00
C PRO A 50 8.44 -5.15 3.53
N ASN A 51 9.70 -5.48 3.26
CA ASN A 51 10.82 -4.53 3.33
C ASN A 51 10.67 -3.41 2.27
N HIS A 52 11.37 -2.29 2.46
CA HIS A 52 11.31 -1.15 1.52
C HIS A 52 12.70 -0.75 1.00
N ALA A 53 13.15 -1.37 -0.09
CA ALA A 53 14.45 -1.14 -0.72
C ALA A 53 14.43 -0.13 -1.89
N SER A 54 13.28 0.09 -2.54
CA SER A 54 13.19 0.92 -3.76
C SER A 54 11.85 1.63 -3.93
N PHE A 55 11.84 2.68 -4.75
CA PHE A 55 10.59 3.29 -5.24
C PHE A 55 9.76 2.34 -6.12
N LEU A 56 10.39 1.28 -6.63
CA LEU A 56 9.74 0.26 -7.46
C LEU A 56 8.99 -0.80 -6.63
N ASP A 57 9.15 -0.82 -5.31
CA ASP A 57 8.55 -1.82 -4.42
C ASP A 57 7.01 -1.78 -4.40
N PRO A 58 6.33 -0.61 -4.31
CA PRO A 58 4.88 -0.61 -4.31
C PRO A 58 4.27 -1.14 -5.63
N PRO A 59 4.76 -0.72 -6.83
CA PRO A 59 4.31 -1.32 -8.09
C PRO A 59 4.53 -2.84 -8.19
N ILE A 60 5.73 -3.34 -7.84
CA ILE A 60 6.05 -4.77 -7.97
C ILE A 60 5.18 -5.62 -7.02
N PHE A 61 4.93 -5.14 -5.80
CA PHE A 61 4.03 -5.82 -4.87
C PHE A 61 2.60 -5.84 -5.40
N GLY A 62 2.12 -4.72 -5.93
CA GLY A 62 0.77 -4.58 -6.46
C GLY A 62 0.49 -5.49 -7.66
N ILE A 63 1.46 -5.74 -8.53
CA ILE A 63 1.30 -6.67 -9.67
C ILE A 63 1.45 -8.15 -9.29
N SER A 64 2.05 -8.43 -8.12
CA SER A 64 2.24 -9.81 -7.64
C SER A 64 0.94 -10.44 -7.11
N LEU A 65 -0.11 -9.64 -6.94
CA LEU A 65 -1.38 -10.01 -6.33
C LEU A 65 -2.56 -9.78 -7.28
N LYS A 66 -3.55 -10.68 -7.25
CA LYS A 66 -4.73 -10.66 -8.14
C LYS A 66 -5.83 -9.67 -7.70
N MET A 67 -5.64 -9.02 -6.56
CA MET A 67 -6.62 -8.12 -5.94
C MET A 67 -6.07 -6.71 -5.79
N GLN A 68 -6.97 -5.76 -5.54
CA GLN A 68 -6.57 -4.39 -5.26
C GLN A 68 -5.88 -4.28 -3.90
N ILE A 69 -4.70 -3.67 -3.91
CA ILE A 69 -3.91 -3.36 -2.72
C ILE A 69 -3.88 -1.84 -2.55
N HIS A 70 -4.05 -1.40 -1.31
CA HIS A 70 -3.98 -0.01 -0.93
C HIS A 70 -2.59 0.31 -0.36
N TYR A 71 -2.12 1.52 -0.67
CA TYR A 71 -0.81 2.02 -0.22
C TYR A 71 -0.99 3.30 0.57
N LEU A 72 0.02 3.67 1.36
CA LEU A 72 0.05 4.94 2.06
C LEU A 72 1.06 5.86 1.37
N ALA A 73 0.68 7.11 1.13
CA ALA A 73 1.60 8.09 0.56
C ALA A 73 1.41 9.47 1.21
N LYS A 74 2.48 10.25 1.26
CA LYS A 74 2.45 11.59 1.88
C LYS A 74 1.44 12.49 1.15
N GLU A 75 0.61 13.19 1.92
CA GLU A 75 -0.51 14.02 1.41
C GLU A 75 -0.06 15.07 0.39
N TYR A 76 1.17 15.59 0.49
CA TYR A 76 1.69 16.57 -0.49
C TYR A 76 1.74 16.01 -1.91
N LEU A 77 1.91 14.69 -2.10
CA LEU A 77 1.91 14.06 -3.43
C LEU A 77 0.56 14.21 -4.14
N PHE A 78 -0.54 14.31 -3.38
CA PHE A 78 -1.88 14.54 -3.91
C PHE A 78 -2.13 15.99 -4.33
N LYS A 79 -1.20 16.91 -3.99
CA LYS A 79 -1.25 18.32 -4.41
C LYS A 79 -0.39 18.59 -5.65
N VAL A 80 0.46 17.64 -6.05
CA VAL A 80 1.25 17.74 -7.28
C VAL A 80 0.33 17.62 -8.48
N PHE A 81 0.49 18.55 -9.44
CA PHE A 81 -0.31 18.58 -10.66
C PHE A 81 -0.22 17.24 -11.41
N GLY A 82 -1.38 16.70 -11.80
CA GLY A 82 -1.48 15.42 -12.51
C GLY A 82 -1.45 14.15 -11.62
N LEU A 83 -1.01 14.22 -10.36
CA LEU A 83 -0.89 13.02 -9.50
C LEU A 83 -2.13 12.72 -8.66
N LYS A 84 -2.97 13.70 -8.36
CA LYS A 84 -4.14 13.54 -7.47
C LYS A 84 -5.05 12.37 -7.90
N HIS A 85 -5.53 12.37 -9.14
CA HIS A 85 -6.48 11.37 -9.63
C HIS A 85 -5.86 9.97 -9.76
N PRO A 86 -4.69 9.79 -10.40
CA PRO A 86 -4.04 8.48 -10.47
C PRO A 86 -3.80 7.85 -9.10
N LEU A 87 -3.33 8.63 -8.11
CA LEU A 87 -3.10 8.11 -6.75
C LEU A 87 -4.40 7.59 -6.11
N TYR A 88 -5.49 8.34 -6.20
CA TYR A 88 -6.78 7.85 -5.69
C TYR A 88 -7.31 6.64 -6.46
N TRP A 89 -7.19 6.62 -7.78
CA TRP A 89 -7.63 5.49 -8.60
C TRP A 89 -6.86 4.21 -8.31
N LEU A 90 -5.56 4.32 -8.01
CA LEU A 90 -4.71 3.22 -7.56
C LEU A 90 -5.02 2.76 -6.13
N GLY A 91 -5.87 3.47 -5.39
CA GLY A 91 -6.23 3.13 -4.02
C GLY A 91 -5.22 3.63 -2.98
N VAL A 92 -4.40 4.63 -3.31
CA VAL A 92 -3.45 5.22 -2.36
C VAL A 92 -4.21 6.09 -1.34
N LEU A 93 -3.92 5.89 -0.07
CA LEU A 93 -4.46 6.67 1.03
C LEU A 93 -3.48 7.79 1.43
N PRO A 94 -3.93 9.06 1.50
CA PRO A 94 -3.09 10.17 1.90
C PRO A 94 -2.81 10.13 3.41
N ILE A 95 -1.54 10.17 3.78
CA ILE A 95 -1.10 10.28 5.17
C ILE A 95 -0.29 11.56 5.39
N LYS A 96 -0.39 12.15 6.58
CA LYS A 96 0.42 13.30 6.98
C LYS A 96 1.69 12.86 7.69
N SER A 97 2.77 13.62 7.54
CA SER A 97 4.05 13.34 8.22
C SER A 97 3.99 13.82 9.66
N GLU A 98 4.59 13.05 10.58
CA GLU A 98 5.03 13.32 11.97
C GLU A 98 4.07 14.01 12.97
N SER A 99 3.28 15.01 12.60
CA SER A 99 2.47 15.81 13.54
C SER A 99 0.97 15.47 13.58
N ASP A 100 0.47 14.64 12.66
CA ASP A 100 -0.97 14.32 12.52
C ASP A 100 -1.24 12.79 12.47
N ASP A 101 -0.36 12.02 13.10
CA ASP A 101 -0.32 10.55 13.10
C ASP A 101 -1.67 9.92 13.49
N ILE A 102 -2.38 10.49 14.47
CA ILE A 102 -3.64 9.95 14.97
C ILE A 102 -4.75 9.92 13.90
N ARG A 103 -4.82 10.93 13.01
CA ARG A 103 -5.85 10.96 11.96
C ARG A 103 -5.54 9.94 10.87
N SER A 104 -4.29 9.87 10.43
CA SER A 104 -3.82 8.90 9.45
C SER A 104 -3.97 7.47 9.97
N MET A 105 -3.57 7.21 11.22
CA MET A 105 -3.73 5.92 11.88
C MET A 105 -5.20 5.50 12.00
N ARG A 106 -6.11 6.40 12.40
CA ARG A 106 -7.56 6.12 12.42
C ARG A 106 -8.12 5.77 11.05
N MET A 107 -7.68 6.46 10.00
CA MET A 107 -8.07 6.16 8.63
C MET A 107 -7.60 4.76 8.20
N VAL A 108 -6.35 4.40 8.49
CA VAL A 108 -5.80 3.08 8.17
C VAL A 108 -6.53 1.98 8.93
N ILE A 109 -6.76 2.14 10.24
CA ILE A 109 -7.52 1.18 11.06
C ILE A 109 -8.95 1.02 10.52
N ARG A 110 -9.60 2.13 10.14
CA ARG A 110 -10.95 2.07 9.55
C ARG A 110 -10.94 1.31 8.21
N ALA A 111 -9.98 1.59 7.34
CA ALA A 111 -9.83 0.90 6.07
C ALA A 111 -9.68 -0.62 6.26
N LEU A 112 -8.86 -1.05 7.22
CA LEU A 112 -8.68 -2.47 7.54
C LEU A 112 -9.97 -3.11 8.10
N LYS A 113 -10.71 -2.39 8.96
CA LYS A 113 -12.01 -2.85 9.46
C LYS A 113 -13.07 -2.97 8.36
N GLU A 114 -12.93 -2.21 7.28
CA GLU A 114 -13.76 -2.32 6.07
C GLU A 114 -13.29 -3.47 5.14
N GLY A 115 -12.34 -4.32 5.56
CA GLY A 115 -11.85 -5.45 4.78
C GLY A 115 -10.80 -5.10 3.72
N LYS A 116 -10.26 -3.87 3.74
CA LYS A 116 -9.24 -3.46 2.77
C LYS A 116 -7.90 -4.13 3.07
N ARG A 117 -7.13 -4.30 2.01
CA ARG A 117 -5.79 -4.89 2.02
C ARG A 117 -4.77 -3.78 1.81
N LEU A 118 -3.82 -3.66 2.72
CA LEU A 118 -2.90 -2.52 2.81
C LEU A 118 -1.46 -2.98 2.88
N VAL A 119 -0.56 -2.25 2.23
CA VAL A 119 0.88 -2.39 2.42
C VAL A 119 1.34 -1.35 3.43
N ILE A 120 2.00 -1.81 4.49
CA ILE A 120 2.68 -0.98 5.47
C ILE A 120 4.11 -1.46 5.55
N PHE A 121 5.05 -0.62 5.10
CA PHE A 121 6.47 -0.87 5.26
C PHE A 121 6.83 -0.63 6.73
N PRO A 122 7.22 -1.67 7.48
CA PRO A 122 7.40 -1.59 8.92
C PRO A 122 8.58 -0.69 9.33
N GLU A 123 9.53 -0.45 8.43
CA GLU A 123 10.69 0.42 8.62
C GLU A 123 10.34 1.93 8.62
N GLY A 124 9.10 2.30 8.23
CA GLY A 124 8.62 3.69 8.18
C GLY A 124 9.31 4.60 7.14
N THR A 125 10.47 4.20 6.64
CA THR A 125 11.28 4.89 5.63
C THR A 125 11.89 3.88 4.66
N ARG A 126 12.41 4.37 3.52
CA ARG A 126 13.14 3.51 2.58
C ARG A 126 14.54 3.23 3.08
N SER A 127 14.99 1.99 2.94
CA SER A 127 16.39 1.64 3.07
C SER A 127 17.18 2.24 1.91
N VAL A 128 18.25 2.99 2.22
CA VAL A 128 19.10 3.65 1.21
C VAL A 128 20.17 2.68 0.69
N ASP A 129 20.49 1.67 1.48
CA ASP A 129 21.54 0.68 1.31
C ASP A 129 21.00 -0.73 1.05
N GLY A 130 19.67 -0.89 1.03
CA GLY A 130 18.99 -2.17 0.76
C GLY A 130 18.96 -3.14 1.95
N GLN A 131 19.57 -2.77 3.09
CA GLN A 131 19.50 -3.55 4.32
C GLN A 131 18.19 -3.30 5.07
N PHE A 132 17.67 -4.34 5.71
CA PHE A 132 16.47 -4.23 6.55
C PHE A 132 16.78 -3.40 7.80
N ARG A 133 15.99 -2.35 8.04
CA ARG A 133 16.14 -1.47 9.22
C ARG A 133 15.28 -1.91 10.40
N ASP A 134 15.48 -1.25 11.53
CA ASP A 134 14.64 -1.41 12.70
C ASP A 134 13.17 -1.13 12.35
N VAL A 135 12.29 -1.97 12.90
CA VAL A 135 10.85 -1.91 12.66
C VAL A 135 10.21 -0.95 13.66
N GLU A 136 9.38 -0.05 13.15
CA GLU A 136 8.54 0.83 13.96
C GLU A 136 7.32 0.07 14.52
N ALA A 137 6.92 0.38 15.75
CA ALA A 137 5.81 -0.28 16.42
C ALA A 137 4.43 -0.03 15.77
N GLY A 138 4.32 0.94 14.86
CA GLY A 138 3.06 1.39 14.26
C GLY A 138 2.29 0.29 13.53
N ALA A 139 2.97 -0.57 12.77
CA ALA A 139 2.32 -1.68 12.06
C ALA A 139 1.67 -2.67 13.03
N GLY A 140 2.35 -3.01 14.12
CA GLY A 140 1.85 -3.88 15.17
C GLY A 140 0.64 -3.27 15.91
N PHE A 141 0.72 -1.98 16.27
CA PHE A 141 -0.42 -1.28 16.88
C PHE A 141 -1.65 -1.28 15.97
N ILE A 142 -1.47 -0.98 14.68
CA ILE A 142 -2.55 -0.99 13.69
C ILE A 142 -3.15 -2.40 13.56
N ALA A 143 -2.34 -3.44 13.52
CA ALA A 143 -2.80 -4.83 13.48
C ALA A 143 -3.70 -5.17 14.66
N VAL A 144 -3.26 -4.87 15.89
CA VAL A 144 -4.03 -5.14 17.12
C VAL A 144 -5.35 -4.34 17.14
N LYS A 145 -5.33 -3.05 16.78
CA LYS A 145 -6.52 -2.20 16.83
C LYS A 145 -7.54 -2.46 15.72
N SER A 146 -7.07 -2.87 14.55
CA SER A 146 -7.94 -3.24 13.43
C SER A 146 -8.44 -4.68 13.54
N GLY A 147 -7.67 -5.54 14.20
CA GLY A 147 -7.86 -6.97 14.14
C GLY A 147 -7.63 -7.51 12.73
N ALA A 148 -6.80 -6.91 11.89
CA ALA A 148 -6.46 -7.44 10.56
C ALA A 148 -5.55 -8.67 10.63
N TYR A 149 -5.48 -9.46 9.56
CA TYR A 149 -4.34 -10.38 9.39
C TYR A 149 -3.06 -9.59 9.14
N VAL A 150 -1.93 -10.11 9.62
CA VAL A 150 -0.61 -9.61 9.26
C VAL A 150 0.06 -10.68 8.39
N MET A 151 0.44 -10.30 7.18
CA MET A 151 1.09 -11.18 6.22
C MET A 151 2.49 -10.62 5.89
N PRO A 152 3.54 -11.21 6.46
CA PRO A 152 4.91 -10.87 6.10
C PRO A 152 5.16 -11.13 4.61
N ALA A 153 5.97 -10.28 4.01
CA ALA A 153 6.43 -10.44 2.65
C ALA A 153 7.88 -9.94 2.54
N TYR A 154 8.52 -10.25 1.42
CA TYR A 154 9.87 -9.78 1.11
C TYR A 154 9.93 -9.44 -0.38
N ILE A 155 10.59 -8.32 -0.70
CA ILE A 155 10.80 -7.78 -2.05
C ILE A 155 12.30 -7.71 -2.30
#